data_AF-A0A183BGY7-F1
#
_entry.id   AF-A0A183BGY7-F1
#
_cell.length_a   1.000
_cell.length_b   1.000
_cell.length_c   1.000
_cell.angle_alpha   90.00
_cell.angle_beta   90.00
_cell.angle_gamma   90.00
#
_symmetry.space_group_name_H-M   'P 1'
#
loop_
_entity.id
_entity.type
_entity.pdbx_description
1 polymer ?
#
loop_
_entity_poly.entity_id
_entity_poly.type
_entity_poly.pdbx_seq_one_letter_code
_entity_poly.pdbx_strand_id
1 'polypeptide(L)' 'MHITCAVFDPQTKRLLTASSDASVGSWDMDKGQAEMFSGAQAHTAQVQSMGLFSDKIVTVGFDDRCVLSDVMSRSYV' A
#
# COMPACT_ATOMS: atom_id res chain seq x y z
N MET A 1 -11.11 0.02 12.77
CA MET A 1 -10.22 -0.19 11.62
C MET A 1 -8.95 -0.84 12.11
N HIS A 2 -8.41 -1.81 11.37
CA HIS A 2 -7.19 -2.52 11.74
C HIS A 2 -6.30 -2.68 10.50
N ILE A 3 -4.99 -2.76 10.72
CA ILE A 3 -4.03 -3.08 9.68
C ILE A 3 -4.21 -4.56 9.31
N THR A 4 -4.43 -4.83 8.04
CA THR A 4 -4.68 -6.18 7.52
C THR A 4 -3.42 -6.85 7.02
N CYS A 5 -2.49 -6.07 6.47
CA CYS A 5 -1.19 -6.55 6.01
C CYS A 5 -0.15 -5.43 6.02
N ALA A 6 1.12 -5.85 6.06
CA ALA A 6 2.27 -4.96 5.94
C ALA A 6 3.43 -5.68 5.24
N VAL A 7 4.24 -4.92 4.50
CA VAL A 7 5.45 -5.42 3.85
C VAL A 7 6.56 -4.37 3.95
N PHE A 8 7.78 -4.81 4.20
CA PHE A 8 8.94 -3.94 4.22
C PHE A 8 9.66 -3.97 2.87
N ASP A 9 9.92 -2.80 2.31
CA ASP A 9 10.76 -2.61 1.14
C ASP A 9 12.20 -2.23 1.59
N PRO A 10 13.18 -3.16 1.47
CA PRO A 10 14.55 -2.89 1.86
C PRO A 10 15.29 -1.96 0.89
N GLN A 11 14.82 -1.83 -0.35
CA GLN A 11 15.47 -0.99 -1.37
C GLN A 11 15.21 0.49 -1.08
N THR A 12 13.97 0.83 -0.72
CA THR A 12 13.57 2.21 -0.41
C THR A 12 13.53 2.51 1.08
N LYS A 13 13.77 1.50 1.93
CA LYS A 13 13.63 1.55 3.40
C LYS A 13 12.26 2.05 3.85
N ARG A 14 11.21 1.57 3.19
CA ARG A 14 9.82 1.92 3.51
C ARG A 14 9.07 0.73 4.06
N LEU A 15 8.32 0.95 5.12
CA LEU A 15 7.28 0.01 5.54
C LEU A 15 6.00 0.40 4.79
N LEU A 16 5.33 -0.57 4.19
CA LEU A 16 4.04 -0.41 3.52
C LEU A 16 2.98 -1.11 4.33
N THR A 17 1.82 -0.48 4.49
CA THR A 17 0.71 -1.00 5.31
C THR A 17 -0.60 -0.86 4.55
N ALA A 18 -1.51 -1.82 4.74
CA ALA A 18 -2.88 -1.75 4.23
C ALA A 18 -3.90 -1.96 5.35
N SER A 19 -5.08 -1.36 5.18
CA SER A 19 -6.10 -1.27 6.23
C SER A 19 -7.46 -1.80 5.77
N SER A 20 -8.30 -2.16 6.75
CA SER A 20 -9.71 -2.50 6.55
C SER A 20 -10.56 -1.33 6.02
N ASP A 21 -10.04 -0.10 6.05
CA ASP A 21 -10.70 1.11 5.51
C ASP A 21 -10.35 1.41 4.05
N ALA A 22 -9.78 0.45 3.33
CA ALA A 22 -9.33 0.55 1.93
C ALA A 22 -8.07 1.42 1.71
N SER A 23 -7.47 1.96 2.77
CA SER A 23 -6.28 2.79 2.64
C SER A 23 -4.99 1.97 2.58
N VAL A 24 -4.02 2.49 1.84
CA VAL A 24 -2.64 2.00 1.77
C VAL A 24 -1.71 3.15 2.18
N GLY A 25 -0.76 2.85 3.07
CA GLY A 25 0.21 3.79 3.61
C GLY A 25 1.64 3.36 3.36
N SER A 26 2.53 4.35 3.31
CA SER A 26 3.98 4.20 3.17
C SER A 26 4.67 4.97 4.29
N TRP A 27 5.62 4.33 4.95
CA TRP A 27 6.29 4.85 6.13
C TRP A 27 7.80 4.89 5.86
N ASP A 28 8.37 6.09 5.77
CA ASP A 28 9.81 6.31 5.67
C ASP A 28 10.47 5.98 7.01
N MET A 29 11.26 4.91 7.06
CA MET A 29 11.87 4.42 8.30
C MET A 29 13.03 5.27 8.79
N ASP A 30 13.69 6.03 7.92
CA ASP A 30 14.80 6.92 8.31
C ASP A 30 14.24 8.24 8.87
N LYS A 31 13.10 8.72 8.35
CA LYS A 31 12.50 10.01 8.75
C LYS A 31 11.32 9.88 9.73
N GLY A 32 10.76 8.69 9.88
CA GLY A 32 9.55 8.46 10.68
C GLY A 32 8.31 9.14 10.11
N GLN A 33 8.23 9.33 8.79
CA GLN A 33 7.12 10.02 8.12
C GLN A 33 6.16 9.03 7.47
N ALA A 34 4.87 9.28 7.63
CA ALA A 34 3.78 8.50 7.04
C ALA A 34 3.16 9.25 5.86
N GLU A 35 2.98 8.58 4.74
CA GLU A 35 2.39 9.11 3.53
C GLU A 35 1.38 8.11 2.96
N MET A 36 0.18 8.57 2.63
CA MET A 36 -0.87 7.70 2.07
C MET A 36 -0.80 7.64 0.55
N PHE A 37 -1.19 6.49 0.00
CA PHE A 37 -1.40 6.35 -1.44
C PHE A 37 -2.63 7.13 -1.89
N SER A 38 -2.59 7.63 -3.13
CA SER A 38 -3.66 8.44 -3.70
C SER A 38 -3.91 8.10 -5.17
N GLY A 39 -5.13 8.37 -5.65
CA GLY A 39 -5.53 8.14 -7.05
C GLY A 39 -6.91 7.49 -7.17
N ALA A 40 -7.50 7.56 -8.37
CA ALA A 40 -8.86 7.08 -8.64
C ALA A 40 -8.99 5.54 -8.64
N GLN A 41 -7.86 4.82 -8.75
CA GLN A 41 -7.82 3.36 -8.75
C GLN A 41 -7.66 2.75 -7.35
N ALA A 42 -7.81 3.56 -6.30
CA ALA A 42 -7.80 3.06 -4.92
C ALA A 42 -8.84 1.96 -4.71
N HIS A 43 -8.55 1.09 -3.74
CA HIS A 43 -9.56 0.16 -3.25
C HIS A 43 -10.76 0.93 -2.67
N THR A 44 -11.96 0.36 -2.82
CA THR A 44 -13.20 0.89 -2.25
C THR A 44 -13.69 0.09 -1.04
N ALA A 45 -12.99 -0.99 -0.70
CA ALA A 45 -13.26 -1.84 0.45
C ALA A 45 -11.96 -2.36 1.07
N GLN A 46 -12.07 -3.13 2.15
CA GLN A 46 -10.93 -3.69 2.88
C GLN A 46 -9.90 -4.35 1.96
N VAL A 47 -8.64 -3.92 2.10
CA VAL A 47 -7.49 -4.60 1.50
C VAL A 47 -7.19 -5.87 2.30
N GLN A 48 -7.04 -7.01 1.63
CA GLN A 48 -6.83 -8.32 2.25
C GLN A 48 -5.36 -8.75 2.25
N SER A 49 -4.62 -8.43 1.19
CA SER A 49 -3.24 -8.87 1.06
C SER A 49 -2.45 -7.90 0.18
N MET A 50 -1.12 -7.94 0.33
CA MET A 50 -0.17 -7.12 -0.39
C MET A 50 1.07 -7.93 -0.75
N GLY A 51 1.56 -7.74 -1.98
CA GLY A 51 2.86 -8.26 -2.44
C GLY A 51 3.75 -7.14 -2.94
N LEU A 52 5.03 -7.15 -2.57
CA LEU A 52 6.05 -6.24 -3.08
C LEU A 52 6.79 -6.88 -4.25
N PHE A 53 6.96 -6.12 -5.33
CA PHE A 53 7.75 -6.51 -6.50
C PHE A 53 8.57 -5.32 -6.98
N SER A 54 9.86 -5.32 -6.64
CA SER A 54 10.77 -4.21 -6.94
C SER A 54 10.25 -2.88 -6.36
N ASP A 55 9.90 -1.93 -7.21
CA ASP A 55 9.41 -0.58 -6.91
C ASP A 55 7.87 -0.49 -6.89
N LYS A 56 7.19 -1.63 -7.00
CA LYS A 56 5.73 -1.72 -7.09
C LYS A 56 5.15 -2.63 -6.02
N ILE A 57 3.89 -2.37 -5.70
CA ILE A 57 3.07 -3.28 -4.91
C ILE A 57 1.82 -3.71 -5.67
N VAL A 58 1.38 -4.93 -5.38
CA VAL A 58 0.08 -5.45 -5.79
C VAL A 58 -0.76 -5.65 -4.53
N THR A 59 -1.96 -5.07 -4.50
CA THR A 59 -2.93 -5.26 -3.43
C THR A 59 -4.20 -5.91 -3.95
N VAL A 60 -4.85 -6.72 -3.12
CA VAL A 60 -6.15 -7.35 -3.43
C VAL A 60 -7.14 -7.06 -2.30
N GLY A 61 -8.42 -6.90 -2.62
CA GLY A 61 -9.42 -6.46 -1.65
C GLY A 61 -10.81 -7.09 -1.83
N PHE A 62 -11.70 -6.76 -0.89
CA PHE A 62 -13.12 -7.19 -0.88
C PHE A 62 -14.00 -6.47 -1.91
N ASP A 63 -13.43 -5.55 -2.68
CA ASP A 63 -14.05 -4.86 -3.79
C ASP A 63 -13.87 -5.60 -5.13
N ASP A 64 -13.45 -6.86 -5.08
CA ASP A 64 -13.11 -7.70 -6.24
C ASP A 64 -12.01 -7.09 -7.14
N ARG A 65 -11.15 -6.23 -6.57
CA ARG A 65 -10.05 -5.59 -7.28
C ARG A 65 -8.70 -6.20 -6.94
N CYS A 66 -7.83 -6.18 -7.95
CA CYS A 66 -6.39 -6.31 -7.84
C CYS A 66 -5.79 -5.00 -8.36
N VAL A 67 -5.04 -4.29 -7.52
CA VAL A 67 -4.54 -2.94 -7.81
C VAL A 67 -3.02 -2.97 -7.81
N LEU A 68 -2.41 -2.51 -8.91
CA LEU A 68 -0.97 -2.29 -9.00
C LEU A 68 -0.68 -0.84 -8.60
N SER A 69 0.32 -0.62 -7.77
CA SER A 69 0.69 0.71 -7.29
C SER A 69 2.20 0.92 -7.32
N ASP A 70 2.62 2.15 -7.51
CA ASP A 70 4.01 2.56 -7.46
C ASP A 70 4.38 3.06 -6.05
N VAL A 71 5.46 2.52 -5.48
CA VAL A 71 5.86 2.79 -4.09
C VAL A 71 6.37 4.21 -3.90
N MET A 72 7.16 4.71 -4.85
CA MET A 72 7.88 5.99 -4.70
C MET A 72 6.99 7.20 -4.99
N SER A 73 6.04 7.07 -5.91
CA SER A 73 5.02 8.09 -6.19
C SER A 73 3.77 7.92 -5.34
N ARG A 74 3.60 6.76 -4.68
CA ARG A 74 2.41 6.42 -3.87
C ARG A 74 1.12 6.57 -4.67
N SER A 75 1.17 6.13 -5.92
CA SER A 75 0.07 6.25 -6.86
C SER A 75 -0.44 4.89 -7.29
N TYR A 76 -1.76 4.75 -7.37
CA TYR A 76 -2.41 3.59 -7.97
C TYR A 76 -2.33 3.72 -9.49
N VAL A 77 -1.91 2.64 -10.17
CA VAL A 77 -1.71 2.57 -11.63
C VAL A 77 -2.95 1.99 -12.31
#